data_AF-A0A1G7UXQ2-F1
#
_entry.id   AF-A0A1G7UXQ2-F1
#
_cell.length_a   1.000
_cell.length_b   1.000
_cell.length_c   1.000
_cell.angle_alpha   90.00
_cell.angle_beta   90.00
_cell.angle_gamma   90.00
#
_symmetry.space_group_name_H-M   'P 1'
#
loop_
_entity.id
_entity.type
_entity.pdbx_description
1 polymer ?
#
loop_
_entity_poly.entity_id
_entity_poly.type
_entity_poly.pdbx_seq_one_letter_code
_entity_poly.pdbx_strand_id
1 'polypeptide(L)'
;MTQPTGGFNARLKNLDARRRLAFMAALGERLMPNYALYADHAEVGDPTALRSILDLIWEHLSVKGAKIDFDRQAEKLAELEPPVDDDSFGARRALEAVMAISAMLDTLRGEAPEAVLEVSRASLSGVRAFIEVSEGEEDETRLAALIREHELMADERDFQDAVLEALEEGELDRDALKALKRLGRNGGVSNLGLSLD
;
A
#
# COMPACT_ATOMS: atom_id res chain seq x y z
N MET A 1 7.26 -2.74 27.71
CA MET A 1 7.49 -2.88 26.26
C MET A 1 8.83 -2.24 25.96
N THR A 2 9.82 -3.04 25.56
CA THR A 2 11.14 -2.55 25.14
C THR A 2 10.96 -1.82 23.81
N GLN A 3 11.30 -0.54 23.76
CA GLN A 3 11.36 0.25 22.53
C GLN A 3 12.25 -0.50 21.51
N PRO A 4 11.80 -0.70 20.27
CA PRO A 4 12.55 -1.42 19.27
C PRO A 4 13.86 -0.68 18.93
N THR A 5 14.96 -1.42 18.85
CA THR A 5 16.29 -0.86 18.55
C THR A 5 16.45 -0.65 17.05
N GLY A 6 16.22 0.59 16.57
CA GLY A 6 16.51 1.01 15.18
C GLY A 6 15.40 1.89 14.59
N GLY A 7 15.75 2.72 13.59
CA GLY A 7 14.75 3.52 12.87
C GLY A 7 13.82 2.66 12.02
N PHE A 8 12.62 3.16 11.71
CA PHE A 8 11.56 2.47 10.95
C PHE A 8 12.08 1.67 9.74
N ASN A 9 12.84 2.30 8.84
CA ASN A 9 13.37 1.64 7.65
C ASN A 9 14.31 0.46 7.97
N ALA A 10 15.10 0.55 9.04
CA ALA A 10 16.01 -0.52 9.44
C ALA A 10 15.23 -1.71 10.01
N ARG A 11 14.22 -1.43 10.84
CA ARG A 11 13.28 -2.43 11.37
C ARG A 11 12.54 -3.14 10.24
N LEU A 12 11.99 -2.38 9.28
CA LEU A 12 11.26 -2.92 8.14
C LEU A 12 12.14 -3.84 7.26
N LYS A 13 13.41 -3.48 7.04
CA LYS A 13 14.38 -4.33 6.33
C LYS A 13 14.72 -5.62 7.05
N ASN A 14 14.71 -5.61 8.38
CA ASN A 14 15.07 -6.76 9.21
C ASN A 14 13.96 -7.81 9.26
N LEU A 15 12.74 -7.50 8.80
CA LEU A 15 11.68 -8.49 8.62
C LEU A 15 12.09 -9.54 7.58
N ASP A 16 11.69 -10.79 7.81
CA ASP A 16 11.82 -11.84 6.79
C ASP A 16 10.91 -11.57 5.57
N ALA A 17 11.16 -12.28 4.47
CA ALA A 17 10.43 -12.08 3.21
C ALA A 17 8.90 -12.20 3.34
N ARG A 18 8.40 -13.13 4.17
CA ARG A 18 6.95 -13.33 4.35
C ARG A 18 6.34 -12.16 5.12
N ARG A 19 7.03 -11.65 6.14
CA ARG A 19 6.62 -10.46 6.89
C ARG A 19 6.69 -9.18 6.05
N ARG A 20 7.74 -9.01 5.23
CA ARG A 20 7.82 -7.90 4.27
C ARG A 20 6.67 -7.93 3.25
N LEU A 21 6.32 -9.10 2.73
CA LEU A 21 5.16 -9.26 1.85
C LEU A 21 3.84 -8.92 2.57
N ALA A 22 3.65 -9.36 3.82
CA ALA A 22 2.46 -9.02 4.60
C ALA A 22 2.36 -7.52 4.91
N PHE A 23 3.49 -6.84 5.15
CA PHE A 23 3.54 -5.38 5.30
C PHE A 23 3.06 -4.67 4.01
N MET A 24 3.61 -5.06 2.86
CA MET A 24 3.20 -4.50 1.57
C MET A 24 1.72 -4.80 1.28
N ALA A 25 1.23 -6.01 1.59
CA ALA A 25 -0.17 -6.37 1.38
C ALA A 25 -1.13 -5.54 2.24
N ALA A 26 -0.75 -5.21 3.48
CA ALA A 26 -1.53 -4.30 4.33
C ALA A 26 -1.59 -2.88 3.72
N LEU A 27 -0.49 -2.37 3.16
CA LEU A 27 -0.50 -1.12 2.39
C LEU A 27 -1.35 -1.23 1.12
N GLY A 28 -1.31 -2.36 0.42
CA GLY A 28 -2.18 -2.61 -0.74
C GLY A 28 -3.68 -2.52 -0.39
N GLU A 29 -4.08 -3.00 0.79
CA GLU A 29 -5.46 -2.82 1.28
C GLU A 29 -5.79 -1.34 1.49
N ARG A 30 -4.85 -0.58 2.08
CA ARG A 30 -4.99 0.86 2.37
C ARG A 30 -5.04 1.72 1.11
N LEU A 31 -4.39 1.30 0.03
CA LEU A 31 -4.38 2.01 -1.25
C LEU A 31 -5.58 1.69 -2.15
N MET A 32 -6.27 0.57 -1.90
CA MET A 32 -7.38 0.10 -2.74
C MET A 32 -8.50 1.13 -2.97
N PRO A 33 -8.95 1.92 -1.97
CA PRO A 33 -10.01 2.91 -2.21
C PRO A 33 -9.59 4.01 -3.18
N ASN A 34 -8.30 4.34 -3.29
CA ASN A 34 -7.83 5.34 -4.25
C ASN A 34 -8.03 4.88 -5.70
N TYR A 35 -7.70 3.62 -5.99
CA TYR A 35 -7.95 3.02 -7.30
C TYR A 35 -9.44 2.98 -7.62
N ALA A 36 -10.24 2.56 -6.64
CA ALA A 36 -11.67 2.39 -6.83
C ALA A 36 -12.39 3.75 -7.02
N LEU A 37 -11.98 4.80 -6.30
CA LEU A 37 -12.46 6.17 -6.52
C LEU A 37 -12.10 6.70 -7.92
N TYR A 38 -10.87 6.47 -8.36
CA TYR A 38 -10.47 6.84 -9.72
C TYR A 38 -11.33 6.09 -10.76
N ALA A 39 -11.51 4.78 -10.59
CA ALA A 39 -12.25 3.98 -11.55
C ALA A 39 -13.73 4.36 -11.64
N ASP A 40 -14.34 4.71 -10.52
CA ASP A 40 -15.71 5.23 -10.46
C ASP A 40 -15.82 6.60 -11.16
N HIS A 41 -14.92 7.53 -10.87
CA HIS A 41 -14.97 8.88 -11.44
C HIS A 41 -14.56 8.97 -12.91
N ALA A 42 -13.58 8.17 -13.34
CA ALA A 42 -13.07 8.17 -14.70
C ALA A 42 -13.86 7.21 -15.63
N GLU A 43 -14.74 6.37 -15.07
CA GLU A 43 -15.43 5.28 -15.76
C GLU A 43 -14.47 4.32 -16.49
N VAL A 44 -13.25 4.13 -15.93
CA VAL A 44 -12.17 3.32 -16.50
C VAL A 44 -11.48 2.50 -15.40
N GLY A 45 -11.16 1.24 -15.68
CA GLY A 45 -10.48 0.33 -14.75
C GLY A 45 -11.41 -0.72 -14.14
N ASP A 46 -10.85 -1.64 -13.35
CA ASP A 46 -11.61 -2.73 -12.71
C ASP A 46 -11.12 -2.96 -11.27
N PRO A 47 -11.78 -2.33 -10.28
CA PRO A 47 -11.43 -2.51 -8.87
C PRO A 47 -11.59 -3.95 -8.38
N THR A 48 -12.49 -4.73 -9.00
CA THR A 48 -12.71 -6.14 -8.65
C THR A 48 -11.55 -7.00 -9.12
N ALA A 49 -11.00 -6.73 -10.30
CA ALA A 49 -9.80 -7.40 -10.79
C ALA A 49 -8.58 -7.08 -9.92
N LEU A 50 -8.37 -5.80 -9.57
CA LEU A 50 -7.24 -5.40 -8.71
C LEU A 50 -7.34 -6.07 -7.32
N ARG A 51 -8.54 -6.05 -6.72
CA ARG A 51 -8.86 -6.76 -5.48
C ARG A 51 -8.55 -8.24 -5.57
N SER A 52 -8.91 -8.89 -6.68
CA SER A 52 -8.69 -10.32 -6.88
C SER A 52 -7.19 -10.67 -6.86
N ILE A 53 -6.34 -9.83 -7.45
CA ILE A 53 -4.88 -10.03 -7.42
C ILE A 53 -4.34 -9.87 -6.00
N LEU A 54 -4.77 -8.85 -5.26
CA LEU A 54 -4.38 -8.67 -3.86
C LEU A 54 -4.88 -9.83 -2.98
N ASP A 55 -6.05 -10.39 -3.25
CA ASP A 55 -6.55 -11.58 -2.55
C ASP A 55 -5.67 -12.82 -2.79
N LEU A 56 -5.13 -13.01 -4.00
CA LEU A 56 -4.16 -14.08 -4.27
C LEU A 56 -2.88 -13.93 -3.44
N ILE A 57 -2.42 -12.69 -3.21
CA ILE A 57 -1.25 -12.42 -2.35
C ILE A 57 -1.56 -12.80 -0.90
N TRP A 58 -2.75 -12.46 -0.39
CA TRP A 58 -3.20 -12.90 0.94
C TRP A 58 -3.39 -14.42 1.05
N GLU A 59 -3.89 -15.05 -0.02
CA GLU A 59 -3.97 -16.51 -0.10
C GLU A 59 -2.57 -17.13 -0.01
N HIS A 60 -1.60 -16.61 -0.77
CA HIS A 60 -0.21 -17.05 -0.71
C HIS A 60 0.40 -16.91 0.69
N LEU A 61 0.10 -15.82 1.39
CA LEU A 61 0.54 -15.61 2.77
C LEU A 61 -0.06 -16.62 3.76
N SER A 62 -1.28 -17.10 3.51
CA SER A 62 -2.09 -17.87 4.48
C SER A 62 -2.19 -19.37 4.19
N VAL A 63 -2.01 -19.79 2.94
CA VAL A 63 -2.17 -21.17 2.47
C VAL A 63 -0.82 -21.71 2.00
N LYS A 64 -0.30 -22.71 2.72
CA LYS A 64 0.95 -23.36 2.38
C LYS A 64 0.87 -24.01 0.99
N GLY A 65 1.74 -23.58 0.08
CA GLY A 65 1.84 -24.14 -1.26
C GLY A 65 0.85 -23.56 -2.28
N ALA A 66 0.14 -22.48 -1.95
CA ALA A 66 -0.64 -21.73 -2.94
C ALA A 66 0.26 -21.26 -4.09
N LYS A 67 -0.19 -21.51 -5.32
CA LYS A 67 0.52 -21.15 -6.54
C LYS A 67 -0.11 -19.91 -7.14
N ILE A 68 0.73 -18.97 -7.55
CA ILE A 68 0.33 -17.82 -8.34
C ILE A 68 0.87 -18.02 -9.75
N ASP A 69 0.01 -17.85 -10.75
CA ASP A 69 0.41 -17.72 -12.13
C ASP A 69 0.83 -16.25 -12.35
N PHE A 70 2.14 -16.01 -12.18
CA PHE A 70 2.70 -14.66 -12.15
C PHE A 70 2.58 -13.95 -13.49
N ASP A 71 2.84 -14.64 -14.59
CA ASP A 71 2.76 -14.04 -15.93
C ASP A 71 1.32 -13.61 -16.22
N ARG A 72 0.35 -14.48 -15.90
CA ARG A 72 -1.07 -14.13 -16.02
C ARG A 72 -1.48 -12.97 -15.11
N GLN A 73 -0.95 -12.87 -13.89
CA GLN A 73 -1.30 -11.76 -13.00
C GLN A 73 -0.64 -10.46 -13.45
N ALA A 74 0.58 -10.50 -13.99
CA ALA A 74 1.26 -9.34 -14.55
C ALA A 74 0.53 -8.80 -15.79
N GLU A 75 0.11 -9.67 -16.71
CA GLU A 75 -0.72 -9.29 -17.87
C GLU A 75 -2.00 -8.58 -17.43
N LYS A 76 -2.74 -9.18 -16.48
CA LYS A 76 -3.95 -8.55 -15.93
C LYS A 76 -3.66 -7.21 -15.27
N LEU A 77 -2.57 -7.10 -14.52
CA LEU A 77 -2.24 -5.89 -13.79
C LEU A 77 -1.92 -4.72 -14.74
N ALA A 78 -1.25 -5.01 -15.86
CA ALA A 78 -0.99 -4.03 -16.91
C ALA A 78 -2.28 -3.49 -17.56
N GLU A 79 -3.33 -4.32 -17.69
CA GLU A 79 -4.64 -3.89 -18.16
C GLU A 79 -5.39 -2.98 -17.17
N LEU A 80 -4.95 -2.96 -15.89
CA LEU A 80 -5.55 -2.15 -14.84
C LEU A 80 -4.89 -0.79 -14.66
N GLU A 81 -3.77 -0.53 -15.34
CA GLU A 81 -3.12 0.78 -15.31
C GLU A 81 -4.05 1.87 -15.88
N PRO A 82 -4.12 3.04 -15.24
CA PRO A 82 -4.78 4.21 -15.83
C PRO A 82 -4.24 4.54 -17.23
N PRO A 83 -5.02 5.18 -18.11
CA PRO A 83 -4.55 5.62 -19.43
C PRO A 83 -3.29 6.48 -19.32
N VAL A 84 -2.33 6.23 -20.21
CA VAL A 84 -1.00 6.89 -20.18
C VAL A 84 -1.08 8.41 -20.39
N ASP A 85 -2.16 8.90 -21.00
CA ASP A 85 -2.42 10.33 -21.22
C ASP A 85 -3.28 10.99 -20.12
N ASP A 86 -3.72 10.23 -19.12
CA ASP A 86 -4.44 10.76 -17.96
C ASP A 86 -3.46 11.17 -16.85
N ASP A 87 -3.08 12.44 -16.86
CA ASP A 87 -2.21 13.04 -15.86
C ASP A 87 -2.96 13.49 -14.58
N SER A 88 -4.23 13.11 -14.40
CA SER A 88 -5.01 13.54 -13.24
C SER A 88 -4.41 13.04 -11.92
N PHE A 89 -4.74 13.74 -10.83
CA PHE A 89 -4.34 13.32 -9.49
C PHE A 89 -4.85 11.91 -9.17
N GLY A 90 -6.10 11.61 -9.53
CA GLY A 90 -6.72 10.30 -9.34
C GLY A 90 -5.98 9.20 -10.08
N ALA A 91 -5.64 9.41 -11.35
CA ALA A 91 -4.87 8.44 -12.15
C ALA A 91 -3.53 8.12 -11.49
N ARG A 92 -2.79 9.12 -10.98
CA ARG A 92 -1.52 8.86 -10.27
C ARG A 92 -1.70 8.02 -9.01
N ARG A 93 -2.77 8.24 -8.24
CA ARG A 93 -3.06 7.45 -7.03
C ARG A 93 -3.53 6.03 -7.36
N ALA A 94 -4.27 5.85 -8.45
CA ALA A 94 -4.64 4.55 -8.95
C ALA A 94 -3.42 3.76 -9.43
N LEU A 95 -2.53 4.39 -10.20
CA LEU A 95 -1.28 3.79 -10.66
C LEU A 95 -0.40 3.36 -9.49
N GLU A 96 -0.30 4.16 -8.42
CA GLU A 96 0.46 3.77 -7.21
C GLU A 96 -0.08 2.49 -6.56
N ALA A 97 -1.41 2.30 -6.53
CA ALA A 97 -2.01 1.06 -6.01
C ALA A 97 -1.67 -0.16 -6.90
N VAL A 98 -1.72 0.03 -8.23
CA VAL A 98 -1.33 -0.99 -9.22
C VAL A 98 0.15 -1.36 -9.07
N MET A 99 1.03 -0.36 -9.01
CA MET A 99 2.48 -0.55 -8.87
C MET A 99 2.85 -1.20 -7.53
N ALA A 100 2.15 -0.88 -6.44
CA ALA A 100 2.35 -1.55 -5.16
C ALA A 100 2.07 -3.06 -5.25
N ILE A 101 1.00 -3.45 -5.94
CA ILE A 101 0.66 -4.87 -6.16
C ILE A 101 1.66 -5.53 -7.11
N SER A 102 2.13 -4.82 -8.14
CA SER A 102 3.18 -5.29 -9.06
C SER A 102 4.45 -5.64 -8.30
N ALA A 103 4.92 -4.73 -7.45
CA ALA A 103 6.09 -4.93 -6.59
C ALA A 103 5.95 -6.15 -5.66
N MET A 104 4.74 -6.48 -5.20
CA MET A 104 4.49 -7.69 -4.41
C MET A 104 4.64 -8.97 -5.24
N LEU A 105 4.17 -8.96 -6.50
CA LEU A 105 4.35 -10.08 -7.43
C LEU A 105 5.85 -10.28 -7.76
N ASP A 106 6.58 -9.20 -8.02
CA ASP A 106 8.02 -9.26 -8.29
C ASP A 106 8.82 -9.73 -7.06
N THR A 107 8.40 -9.31 -5.86
CA THR A 107 8.98 -9.82 -4.60
C THR A 107 8.77 -11.33 -4.46
N LEU A 108 7.59 -11.84 -4.81
CA LEU A 108 7.26 -13.26 -4.77
C LEU A 108 8.05 -14.09 -5.81
N ARG A 109 8.41 -13.48 -6.94
CA ARG A 109 9.32 -14.05 -7.96
C ARG A 109 10.79 -14.01 -7.52
N GLY A 110 11.11 -13.26 -6.46
CA GLY A 110 12.48 -13.02 -6.00
C GLY A 110 13.22 -11.95 -6.80
N GLU A 111 12.51 -11.17 -7.61
CA GLU A 111 13.06 -10.14 -8.50
C GLU A 111 13.21 -8.79 -7.79
N ALA A 112 12.34 -8.49 -6.83
CA ALA A 112 12.34 -7.22 -6.09
C ALA A 112 12.32 -7.38 -4.54
N PRO A 113 13.26 -8.10 -3.91
CA PRO A 113 13.21 -8.45 -2.48
C PRO A 113 13.23 -7.25 -1.51
N GLU A 114 13.63 -6.07 -1.98
CA GLU A 114 13.74 -4.84 -1.18
C GLU A 114 12.62 -3.81 -1.47
N ALA A 115 11.63 -4.18 -2.29
CA ALA A 115 10.53 -3.29 -2.71
C ALA A 115 9.66 -2.79 -1.54
N VAL A 116 9.73 -3.44 -0.37
CA VAL A 116 8.97 -3.05 0.83
C VAL A 116 9.17 -1.57 1.21
N LEU A 117 10.39 -1.03 1.04
CA LEU A 117 10.65 0.38 1.31
C LEU A 117 10.05 1.31 0.27
N GLU A 118 10.02 0.87 -0.99
CA GLU A 118 9.46 1.65 -2.09
C GLU A 118 7.94 1.73 -1.94
N VAL A 119 7.28 0.62 -1.62
CA VAL A 119 5.83 0.58 -1.34
C VAL A 119 5.48 1.45 -0.11
N SER A 120 6.26 1.36 0.97
CA SER A 120 6.11 2.23 2.15
C SER A 120 6.19 3.72 1.79
N ARG A 121 7.20 4.11 1.01
CA ARG A 121 7.42 5.49 0.59
C ARG A 121 6.36 5.95 -0.40
N ALA A 122 5.89 5.09 -1.30
CA ALA A 122 4.85 5.42 -2.27
C ALA A 122 3.57 5.84 -1.54
N SER A 123 3.15 5.08 -0.52
CA SER A 123 1.98 5.45 0.29
C SER A 123 2.14 6.82 0.97
N LEU A 124 3.29 7.08 1.62
CA LEU A 124 3.57 8.38 2.23
C LEU A 124 3.65 9.53 1.20
N SER A 125 4.19 9.24 0.01
CA SER A 125 4.30 10.21 -1.08
C SER A 125 2.93 10.58 -1.64
N GLY A 126 1.99 9.63 -1.69
CA GLY A 126 0.60 9.88 -2.04
C GLY A 126 -0.07 10.85 -1.05
N VAL A 127 0.11 10.65 0.26
CA VAL A 127 -0.40 11.56 1.29
C VAL A 127 0.23 12.94 1.18
N ARG A 128 1.55 13.01 1.01
CA ARG A 128 2.26 14.28 0.77
C ARG A 128 1.66 15.03 -0.41
N ALA A 129 1.47 14.35 -1.54
CA ALA A 129 0.94 14.95 -2.75
C ALA A 129 -0.51 15.43 -2.58
N PHE A 130 -1.32 14.69 -1.81
CA PHE A 130 -2.68 15.11 -1.49
C PHE A 130 -2.69 16.40 -0.68
N ILE A 131 -1.89 16.48 0.38
CA ILE A 131 -1.74 17.67 1.22
C ILE A 131 -1.27 18.88 0.40
N GLU A 132 -0.28 18.67 -0.47
CA GLU A 132 0.24 19.72 -1.36
C GLU A 132 -0.87 20.32 -2.24
N VAL A 133 -1.73 19.47 -2.81
CA VAL A 133 -2.84 19.92 -3.66
C VAL A 133 -3.99 20.51 -2.84
N SER A 134 -4.32 19.96 -1.66
CA SER A 134 -5.47 20.40 -0.86
C SER A 134 -5.23 21.73 -0.14
N GLU A 135 -4.01 21.97 0.33
CA GLU A 135 -3.64 23.15 1.10
C GLU A 135 -3.16 24.31 0.22
N GLY A 136 -2.63 24.00 -0.97
CA GLY A 136 -2.19 25.02 -1.95
C GLY A 136 -1.02 25.87 -1.48
N GLU A 137 -0.19 25.38 -0.56
CA GLU A 137 1.02 26.07 -0.10
C GLU A 137 2.16 25.90 -1.10
N GLU A 138 2.62 27.02 -1.67
CA GLU A 138 3.65 27.06 -2.70
C GLU A 138 5.07 27.23 -2.14
N ASP A 139 5.21 27.73 -0.89
CA ASP A 139 6.52 27.84 -0.24
C ASP A 139 6.98 26.46 0.26
N GLU A 140 8.07 25.95 -0.31
CA GLU A 140 8.59 24.61 0.02
C GLU A 140 8.88 24.40 1.51
N THR A 141 9.35 25.44 2.22
CA THR A 141 9.70 25.33 3.65
C THR A 141 8.45 25.23 4.51
N ARG A 142 7.43 26.05 4.21
CA ARG A 142 6.13 26.00 4.87
C ARG A 142 5.38 24.71 4.55
N LEU A 143 5.37 24.30 3.28
CA LEU A 143 4.76 23.05 2.86
C LEU A 143 5.39 21.85 3.59
N ALA A 144 6.72 21.81 3.71
CA ALA A 144 7.40 20.76 4.45
C ALA A 144 7.05 20.74 5.95
N ALA A 145 6.83 21.92 6.55
CA ALA A 145 6.36 22.02 7.94
C ALA A 145 4.91 21.55 8.08
N LEU A 146 4.04 22.01 7.17
CA LEU A 146 2.64 21.64 7.11
C LEU A 146 2.49 20.12 6.96
N ILE A 147 3.14 19.50 5.96
CA ILE A 147 3.10 18.05 5.74
C ILE A 147 3.53 17.29 7.00
N ARG A 148 4.54 17.78 7.72
CA ARG A 148 5.04 17.11 8.93
C ARG A 148 4.01 17.13 10.06
N GLU A 149 3.21 18.18 10.16
CA GLU A 149 2.22 18.42 11.22
C GLU A 149 0.80 17.98 10.84
N HIS A 150 0.57 17.66 9.57
CA HIS A 150 -0.75 17.30 9.04
C HIS A 150 -1.27 15.97 9.57
N GLU A 151 -2.55 15.92 9.95
CA GLU A 151 -3.19 14.73 10.55
C GLU A 151 -3.14 13.50 9.64
N LEU A 152 -3.41 13.65 8.33
CA LEU A 152 -3.27 12.52 7.37
C LEU A 152 -1.85 11.93 7.32
N MET A 153 -0.81 12.77 7.46
CA MET A 153 0.56 12.28 7.46
C MET A 153 0.90 11.58 8.78
N ALA A 154 0.35 12.06 9.90
CA ALA A 154 0.45 11.36 11.18
C ALA A 154 -0.26 10.01 11.13
N ASP A 155 -1.50 9.96 10.64
CA ASP A 155 -2.30 8.74 10.51
C ASP A 155 -1.60 7.69 9.63
N GLU A 156 -1.02 8.09 8.50
CA GLU A 156 -0.32 7.14 7.63
C GLU A 156 0.98 6.61 8.25
N ARG A 157 1.71 7.44 9.02
CA ARG A 157 2.89 6.97 9.76
C ARG A 157 2.49 6.02 10.88
N ASP A 158 1.48 6.38 11.66
CA ASP A 158 0.97 5.57 12.77
C ASP A 158 0.43 4.23 12.27
N PHE A 159 -0.25 4.22 11.12
CA PHE A 159 -0.68 3.00 10.45
C PHE A 159 0.51 2.11 10.05
N GLN A 160 1.52 2.67 9.38
CA GLN A 160 2.69 1.88 8.98
C GLN A 160 3.49 1.36 10.19
N ASP A 161 3.63 2.16 11.24
CA ASP A 161 4.23 1.73 12.51
C ASP A 161 3.41 0.59 13.14
N ALA A 162 2.08 0.70 13.20
CA ALA A 162 1.22 -0.34 13.75
C ALA A 162 1.30 -1.66 12.95
N VAL A 163 1.37 -1.59 11.62
CA VAL A 163 1.57 -2.78 10.77
C VAL A 163 2.94 -3.41 11.02
N LEU A 164 3.99 -2.60 11.12
CA LEU A 164 5.34 -3.07 11.40
C LEU A 164 5.44 -3.74 12.78
N GLU A 165 4.90 -3.10 13.82
CA GLU A 165 4.87 -3.62 15.19
C GLU A 165 4.12 -4.96 15.24
N ALA A 166 2.95 -5.05 14.62
CA ALA A 166 2.18 -6.28 14.54
C ALA A 166 2.92 -7.43 13.82
N LEU A 167 3.86 -7.11 12.92
CA LEU A 167 4.67 -8.11 12.21
C LEU A 167 5.94 -8.52 12.98
N GLU A 168 6.47 -7.64 13.81
CA GLU A 168 7.61 -7.94 14.70
C GLU A 168 7.19 -8.83 15.88
N GLU A 169 5.91 -8.81 16.25
CA GLU A 169 5.36 -9.60 17.35
C GLU A 169 4.90 -11.00 16.93
N GLY A 170 5.28 -12.01 17.72
CA GLY A 170 4.68 -13.35 17.67
C GLY A 170 4.83 -14.12 16.34
N GLU A 171 3.98 -15.14 16.17
CA GLU A 171 3.89 -15.92 14.94
C GLU A 171 2.92 -15.28 13.95
N LEU A 172 3.32 -15.20 12.68
CA LEU A 172 2.45 -14.74 11.59
C LEU A 172 1.50 -15.86 11.14
N ASP A 173 0.55 -16.21 12.01
CA ASP A 173 -0.46 -17.23 11.77
C ASP A 173 -1.66 -16.67 10.97
N ARG A 174 -2.71 -17.49 10.82
CA ARG A 174 -3.89 -17.11 10.05
C ARG A 174 -4.67 -15.95 10.69
N ASP A 175 -4.73 -15.88 12.01
CA ASP A 175 -5.52 -14.85 12.69
C ASP A 175 -4.74 -13.54 12.76
N ALA A 176 -3.41 -13.58 12.90
CA ALA A 176 -2.53 -12.43 12.70
C ALA A 176 -2.69 -11.84 11.28
N LEU A 177 -2.67 -12.67 10.24
CA LEU A 177 -2.88 -12.22 8.85
C LEU A 177 -4.26 -11.60 8.64
N LYS A 178 -5.33 -12.15 9.23
CA LYS A 178 -6.67 -11.55 9.18
C LYS A 178 -6.72 -10.20 9.89
N ALA A 179 -6.06 -10.08 11.04
CA ALA A 179 -5.98 -8.84 11.78
C ALA A 179 -5.24 -7.76 10.99
N LEU A 180 -4.11 -8.09 10.36
CA LEU A 180 -3.36 -7.21 9.46
C LEU A 180 -4.18 -6.78 8.25
N LYS A 181 -4.89 -7.73 7.61
CA LYS A 181 -5.77 -7.40 6.48
C LYS A 181 -6.88 -6.44 6.89
N ARG A 182 -7.47 -6.63 8.08
CA ARG A 182 -8.49 -5.71 8.64
C ARG A 182 -7.90 -4.34 8.97
N LEU A 183 -6.70 -4.29 9.54
CA LEU A 183 -5.98 -3.05 9.81
C LEU A 183 -5.72 -2.28 8.51
N GLY A 184 -5.17 -2.95 7.49
CA GLY A 184 -4.93 -2.37 6.16
C GLY A 184 -6.19 -1.85 5.48
N ARG A 185 -7.32 -2.56 5.59
CA ARG A 185 -8.60 -2.11 5.03
C ARG A 185 -9.10 -0.82 5.65
N ASN A 186 -8.76 -0.55 6.91
CA ASN A 186 -9.08 0.68 7.61
C ASN A 186 -10.54 1.14 7.42
N GLY A 187 -11.50 0.21 7.55
CA GLY A 187 -12.92 0.51 7.36
C GLY A 187 -13.30 1.05 5.97
N GLY A 188 -12.49 0.83 4.93
CA GLY A 188 -12.70 1.33 3.57
C GLY A 188 -12.08 2.71 3.29
N VAL A 189 -11.36 3.29 4.26
CA VAL A 189 -10.76 4.63 4.14
C VAL A 189 -9.28 4.51 3.77
N SER A 190 -8.88 5.17 2.69
CA SER A 190 -7.50 5.12 2.19
C SER A 190 -6.50 5.92 3.02
N ASN A 191 -5.22 5.82 2.67
CA ASN A 191 -4.16 6.69 3.20
C ASN A 191 -4.44 8.19 2.98
N LEU A 192 -5.31 8.56 2.03
CA LEU A 192 -5.70 9.94 1.76
C LEU A 192 -6.92 10.39 2.57
N GLY A 193 -7.47 9.53 3.44
CA GLY A 193 -8.70 9.80 4.17
C GLY A 193 -9.97 9.70 3.29
N LEU A 194 -9.90 9.02 2.14
CA LEU A 194 -11.01 8.94 1.19
C LEU A 194 -11.65 7.55 1.19
N SER A 195 -12.97 7.49 0.99
CA SER A 195 -13.77 6.26 0.86
C SER A 195 -14.80 6.40 -0.28
N LEU A 196 -15.29 5.25 -0.77
CA LEU A 196 -16.40 5.16 -1.74
C LEU A 196 -17.79 5.11 -1.08
N ASP A 197 -17.84 4.97 0.24
CA ASP A 197 -19.07 4.97 1.04
C ASP A 197 -19.59 6.40 1.32
#